data_AF-W7DX82-F1
#
_entry.id   AF-W7DX82-F1
#
_cell.length_a   1.000
_cell.length_b   1.000
_cell.length_c   1.000
_cell.angle_alpha   90.00
_cell.angle_beta   90.00
_cell.angle_gamma   90.00
#
_symmetry.space_group_name_H-M   'P 1'
#
loop_
_entity.id
_entity.type
_entity.pdbx_description
1 polymer ?
#
loop_
_entity_poly.entity_id
_entity_poly.type
_entity_poly.pdbx_seq_one_letter_code
_entity_poly.pdbx_strand_id
1 'polypeptide(L)'
;MKKPSQEEIKFTLIFMADPNFNIFILQDEFFTRNPQYKLTLTSFFYTVFWLEQNNYIVRRQYKRLNEKRYGLTEDGQELLKSFGHTEEDSGNGQ
;
A
#
# COMPACT_ATOMS: atom_id res chain seq x y z
N MET A 1 -12.36 12.72 -2.39
CA MET A 1 -11.63 11.79 -3.28
C MET A 1 -12.37 10.46 -3.33
N LYS A 2 -12.46 9.79 -4.48
CA LYS A 2 -13.08 8.46 -4.61
C LYS A 2 -12.22 7.41 -3.89
N LYS A 3 -12.82 6.48 -3.14
CA LYS A 3 -12.06 5.40 -2.51
C LYS A 3 -11.39 4.51 -3.58
N PRO A 4 -10.08 4.21 -3.48
CA PRO A 4 -9.43 3.22 -4.34
C PRO A 4 -10.04 1.83 -4.18
N SER A 5 -9.80 0.93 -5.12
CA SER A 5 -10.23 -0.46 -5.00
C SER A 5 -9.53 -1.18 -3.85
N GLN A 6 -10.13 -2.27 -3.38
CA GLN A 6 -9.55 -3.08 -2.31
C GLN A 6 -8.16 -3.64 -2.70
N GLU A 7 -7.96 -4.00 -3.96
CA GLU A 7 -6.68 -4.51 -4.45
C GLU A 7 -5.61 -3.42 -4.47
N GLU A 8 -5.94 -2.21 -4.94
CA GLU A 8 -5.02 -1.07 -4.91
C GLU A 8 -4.61 -0.73 -3.48
N ILE A 9 -5.56 -0.75 -2.54
CA ILE A 9 -5.29 -0.54 -1.10
C ILE A 9 -4.36 -1.63 -0.56
N LYS A 10 -4.71 -2.91 -0.76
CA LYS A 10 -3.94 -4.08 -0.30
C LYS A 10 -2.49 -4.00 -0.77
N PHE A 11 -2.28 -3.86 -2.08
CA PHE A 11 -0.93 -3.87 -2.64
C PHE A 11 -0.15 -2.62 -2.27
N THR A 12 -0.78 -1.45 -2.22
CA THR A 12 -0.09 -0.23 -1.74
C THR A 12 0.38 -0.40 -0.29
N LEU A 13 -0.46 -0.95 0.61
CA LEU A 13 -0.07 -1.22 1.99
C LEU A 13 1.06 -2.24 2.11
N ILE A 14 1.10 -3.27 1.24
CA ILE A 14 2.22 -4.22 1.17
C ILE A 14 3.54 -3.50 0.84
N PHE A 15 3.55 -2.60 -0.15
CA PHE A 15 4.74 -1.79 -0.45
C PHE A 15 5.12 -0.88 0.73
N MET A 16 4.14 -0.27 1.41
CA MET A 16 4.40 0.58 2.58
C MET A 16 4.92 -0.21 3.79
N ALA A 17 4.58 -1.49 3.90
CA ALA A 17 5.07 -2.37 4.94
C ALA A 17 6.54 -2.76 4.72
N ASP A 18 6.96 -3.00 3.47
CA ASP A 18 8.32 -3.44 3.13
C ASP A 18 9.38 -2.42 3.61
N PRO A 19 10.28 -2.77 4.54
CA PRO A 19 11.30 -1.84 5.05
C PRO A 19 12.29 -1.38 3.98
N ASN A 20 12.46 -2.14 2.90
CA ASN A 20 13.40 -1.84 1.82
C ASN A 20 12.76 -1.04 0.67
N PHE A 21 11.43 -0.89 0.68
CA PHE A 21 10.74 -0.17 -0.37
C PHE A 21 11.01 1.35 -0.28
N ASN A 22 11.47 1.91 -1.41
CA ASN A 22 11.68 3.33 -1.57
C ASN A 22 10.80 3.88 -2.70
N ILE A 23 9.84 4.72 -2.32
CA ILE A 23 8.88 5.31 -3.26
C ILE A 23 9.53 6.22 -4.32
N PHE A 24 10.71 6.81 -4.04
CA PHE A 24 11.36 7.74 -4.98
C PHE A 24 11.99 7.07 -6.19
N ILE A 25 12.30 5.79 -6.10
CA ILE A 25 12.88 5.02 -7.21
C ILE A 25 11.81 4.25 -8.00
N LEU A 26 10.54 4.35 -7.60
CA LEU A 26 9.44 3.67 -8.27
C LEU A 26 9.16 4.33 -9.63
N GLN A 27 9.19 3.52 -10.68
CA GLN A 27 8.90 3.93 -12.05
C GLN A 27 7.71 3.14 -12.61
N ASP A 28 7.05 3.70 -13.62
CA ASP A 28 5.85 3.09 -14.20
C ASP A 28 6.11 1.68 -14.78
N GLU A 29 7.30 1.48 -15.34
CA GLU A 29 7.72 0.19 -15.89
C GLU A 29 7.71 -0.94 -14.84
N PHE A 30 7.89 -0.63 -13.55
CA PHE A 30 7.79 -1.62 -12.49
C PHE A 30 6.43 -2.31 -12.48
N PHE A 31 5.33 -1.54 -12.56
CA PHE A 31 3.99 -2.12 -12.53
C PHE A 31 3.61 -2.78 -13.85
N THR A 32 4.08 -2.24 -14.98
CA THR A 32 3.90 -2.87 -16.29
C THR A 32 4.56 -4.26 -16.34
N ARG A 33 5.73 -4.43 -15.71
CA ARG A 33 6.42 -5.72 -15.59
C ARG A 33 5.85 -6.63 -14.50
N ASN A 34 5.05 -6.07 -13.58
CA ASN A 34 4.47 -6.79 -12.45
C ASN A 34 2.95 -6.61 -12.37
N PRO A 35 2.19 -7.09 -13.39
CA PRO A 35 0.75 -6.88 -13.48
C PRO A 35 -0.04 -7.54 -12.33
N GLN A 36 0.56 -8.48 -11.58
CA GLN A 36 -0.07 -9.11 -10.42
C GLN A 36 -0.46 -8.13 -9.32
N TYR A 37 0.20 -6.96 -9.25
CA TYR A 37 -0.13 -5.93 -8.28
C TYR A 37 -1.36 -5.09 -8.66
N LYS A 38 -1.87 -5.24 -9.90
CA LYS A 38 -3.05 -4.51 -10.40
C LYS A 38 -3.00 -3.00 -10.14
N LEU A 39 -1.79 -2.45 -10.14
CA LEU A 39 -1.49 -1.05 -9.91
C LEU A 39 -0.91 -0.44 -11.19
N THR A 40 -1.06 0.87 -11.33
CA THR A 40 -0.27 1.72 -12.22
C THR A 40 0.48 2.73 -11.35
N LEU A 41 1.49 3.43 -11.88
CA LEU A 41 2.16 4.45 -11.09
C LEU A 41 1.17 5.53 -10.60
N THR A 42 0.25 5.92 -11.47
CA THR A 42 -0.82 6.88 -11.17
C THR A 42 -1.74 6.37 -10.06
N SER A 43 -2.28 5.15 -10.18
CA SER A 43 -3.20 4.63 -9.17
C SER A 43 -2.51 4.32 -7.84
N PHE A 44 -1.23 3.96 -7.87
CA PHE A 44 -0.41 3.82 -6.68
C PHE A 44 -0.27 5.14 -5.92
N PHE A 45 0.18 6.23 -6.57
CA PHE A 45 0.33 7.52 -5.91
C PHE A 45 -1.01 8.11 -5.45
N TYR A 46 -2.07 7.91 -6.24
CA TYR A 46 -3.42 8.24 -5.83
C TYR A 46 -3.82 7.52 -4.54
N THR A 47 -3.55 6.21 -4.46
CA THR A 47 -3.84 5.39 -3.28
C THR A 47 -3.00 5.78 -2.09
N VAL A 48 -1.71 6.11 -2.27
CA VAL A 48 -0.83 6.66 -1.22
C VAL A 48 -1.45 7.92 -0.62
N PHE A 49 -1.87 8.88 -1.44
CA PHE A 49 -2.50 10.10 -0.94
C PHE A 49 -3.82 9.80 -0.22
N TRP A 50 -4.64 8.89 -0.74
CA TRP A 50 -5.87 8.48 -0.06
C TRP A 50 -5.58 7.87 1.31
N LEU A 51 -4.61 6.96 1.42
CA LEU A 51 -4.21 6.32 2.68
C LEU A 51 -3.64 7.35 3.69
N GLU A 52 -2.85 8.31 3.22
CA GLU A 52 -2.28 9.38 4.05
C GLU A 52 -3.39 10.28 4.62
N GLN A 53 -4.37 10.67 3.80
CA GLN A 53 -5.51 11.48 4.24
C GLN A 53 -6.43 10.76 5.23
N ASN A 54 -6.46 9.42 5.20
CA ASN A 54 -7.28 8.60 6.09
C ASN A 54 -6.46 7.99 7.24
N ASN A 55 -5.25 8.49 7.51
CA ASN A 55 -4.40 8.09 8.63
C ASN A 55 -4.00 6.60 8.65
N TYR A 56 -4.00 5.89 7.51
CA TYR A 56 -3.48 4.53 7.41
C TYR A 56 -1.96 4.50 7.21
N ILE A 57 -1.40 5.56 6.64
CA ILE A 57 0.03 5.75 6.51
C ILE A 57 0.42 7.13 7.00
N VAL A 58 1.63 7.27 7.51
CA VAL A 58 2.21 8.54 7.92
C VAL A 58 3.47 8.83 7.13
N ARG A 59 3.55 10.04 6.59
CA ARG A 59 4.78 10.56 5.97
C ARG A 59 5.72 11.06 7.05
N ARG A 60 6.93 10.49 7.10
CA ARG A 60 7.98 10.88 8.02
C ARG A 60 8.88 11.93 7.38
N GLN A 61 9.15 13.03 8.08
CA GLN A 61 10.07 14.06 7.65
C GLN A 61 11.50 13.62 7.94
N TYR A 62 12.16 12.99 6.97
CA TYR A 62 13.55 12.59 7.07
C TYR A 62 14.47 13.54 6.31
N LYS A 63 15.68 13.77 6.84
CA LYS A 63 16.68 14.72 6.28
C LYS A 63 17.55 14.10 5.19
N ARG A 64 17.58 12.77 5.05
CA ARG A 64 18.47 12.06 4.10
C ARG A 64 17.68 11.48 2.93
N LEU A 65 18.26 11.53 1.73
CA LEU A 65 17.64 11.09 0.47
C LEU A 65 17.25 9.59 0.47
N ASN A 66 17.91 8.78 1.30
CA ASN A 66 17.80 7.31 1.27
C ASN A 66 16.89 6.75 2.36
N GLU A 67 16.26 7.61 3.18
CA GLU A 67 15.42 7.18 4.29
C GLU A 67 13.97 6.96 3.84
N LYS A 68 13.38 5.84 4.27
CA LYS A 68 11.99 5.46 3.98
C LYS A 68 11.03 6.55 4.47
N ARG A 69 10.32 7.20 3.55
CA ARG A 69 9.47 8.36 3.88
C ARG A 69 8.08 8.03 4.38
N TYR A 70 7.62 6.78 4.27
CA TYR A 70 6.29 6.38 4.72
C TYR A 70 6.36 5.21 5.68
N GLY A 71 5.47 5.21 6.67
CA GLY A 71 5.25 4.05 7.54
C GLY A 71 3.76 3.81 7.75
N LEU A 72 3.39 2.57 8.05
CA LEU A 72 2.04 2.23 8.47
C LEU A 72 1.77 2.80 9.87
N THR A 73 0.55 3.31 10.07
CA THR A 73 -0.01 3.55 11.40
C THR A 73 -0.55 2.25 12.00
N GLU A 74 -1.10 2.30 13.21
CA GLU A 74 -1.81 1.16 13.80
C GLU A 74 -3.00 0.74 12.91
N ASP A 75 -3.86 1.69 12.52
CA ASP A 75 -4.97 1.47 11.58
C ASP A 75 -4.50 0.88 10.25
N GLY A 76 -3.36 1.34 9.73
CA GLY A 76 -2.76 0.81 8.50
C GLY A 76 -2.31 -0.64 8.62
N GLN A 77 -1.77 -1.02 9.78
CA GLN A 77 -1.39 -2.41 10.07
C GLN A 77 -2.61 -3.30 10.21
N GLU A 78 -3.66 -2.83 10.89
CA GLU A 78 -4.93 -3.57 11.03
C GLU A 78 -5.62 -3.77 9.68
N LEU A 79 -5.70 -2.71 8.87
CA LEU A 79 -6.25 -2.79 7.52
C LEU A 79 -5.46 -3.78 6.66
N LEU A 80 -4.12 -3.76 6.72
CA LEU A 80 -3.29 -4.72 6.00
C LEU A 80 -3.57 -6.16 6.45
N LYS A 81 -3.69 -6.40 7.76
CA LYS A 81 -4.04 -7.73 8.31
C LYS A 81 -5.41 -8.22 7.85
N SER A 82 -6.39 -7.34 7.72
CA SER A 82 -7.75 -7.72 7.29
C SER A 82 -7.78 -8.41 5.93
N PHE A 83 -6.83 -8.09 5.03
CA PHE A 83 -6.69 -8.73 3.73
C PHE A 83 -6.11 -10.15 3.77
N GLY A 84 -5.47 -10.54 4.87
CA GLY A 84 -5.02 -11.91 5.12
C GLY A 84 -6.11 -12.77 5.76
N HIS A 85 -6.96 -12.18 6.60
CA HIS A 85 -8.07 -12.88 7.25
C HIS A 85 -9.25 -13.16 6.31
N THR A 86 -9.34 -12.50 5.15
CA THR A 86 -10.47 -12.71 4.22
C THR A 86 -10.41 -14.04 3.47
N GLU A 87 -9.25 -14.72 3.43
CA GLU A 87 -9.06 -15.97 2.68
C GLU A 87 -9.28 -17.23 3.54
N GLU A 88 -9.34 -17.12 4.88
CA GLU A 88 -9.52 -18.28 5.79
C GLU A 88 -10.98 -18.50 6.24
N ASP A 89 -11.88 -17.50 6.12
CA ASP A 89 -13.28 -17.63 6.57
C ASP A 89 -14.28 -18.06 5.47
N SER A 90 -13.82 -18.27 4.23
CA SER A 90 -14.69 -18.76 3.13
C SER A 90 -14.64 -20.29 2.93
N GLY A 91 -13.98 -21.01 3.83
CA GLY A 91 -13.73 -22.45 3.71
C GLY A 91 -14.24 -23.25 4.90
N ASN A 92 -15.52 -23.14 5.27
CA ASN A 92 -16.26 -24.23 5.91
C ASN A 92 -17.76 -23.92 5.99
N GLY A 93 -18.56 -24.65 5.21
CA GLY A 93 -20.01 -24.49 5.22
C GLY A 93 -20.76 -25.46 4.31
N GLN A 94 -20.56 -26.77 4.57
CA GLN A 94 -21.33 -27.94 4.09
C GLN A 94 -21.03 -28.51 2.70
#